data_AF-A0AA43QU58-F1
#
_entry.id   AF-A0AA43QU58-F1
#
_cell.length_a   1.000
_cell.length_b   1.000
_cell.length_c   1.000
_cell.angle_alpha   90.00
_cell.angle_beta   90.00
_cell.angle_gamma   90.00
#
_symmetry.space_group_name_H-M   'P 1'
#
loop_
_entity.id
_entity.type
_entity.pdbx_description
1 polymer ?
#
loop_
_entity_poly.entity_id
_entity_poly.type
_entity_poly.pdbx_seq_one_letter_code
_entity_poly.pdbx_strand_id
1 'polypeptide(L)'
;MSVEANTDHTQNALNKETNGHMSDQSGLTRNMTHEEHQTARAAARFGYGPLAHVNTSSDGDRLPAFGGEFQPGLYKQVKDRRIANPAPLGLSAFALTTFVLGLINMGTRGLSSPSLVVGIAFGYGGLVQLLAGMWEMAVGNTFGATALSSYGGFWISFAIILTPGGFQIESTLEEAGPNAFADEFGLYLIGWFIFTFLLVLCTLRSTVAFFTLFFSLDMAFMLLGIAYLHRDAMDMPNPPILKAGGFFALLAAFMAWYNALAGIADDSNSFFIVPVAHFPWSVTGMKKRGKMDSDTKAV
;
A
#
# COMPACT_ATOMS: atom_id res chain seq x y z
N MET A 1 -45.35 -49.09 1.88
CA MET A 1 -44.84 -48.67 0.55
C MET A 1 -44.32 -47.24 0.73
N SER A 2 -43.10 -47.11 1.24
CA SER A 2 -41.83 -47.04 0.48
C SER A 2 -41.57 -45.63 -0.03
N VAL A 3 -41.00 -44.80 0.85
CA VAL A 3 -40.29 -43.55 0.52
C VAL A 3 -38.82 -43.88 0.72
N GLU A 4 -38.17 -44.45 -0.30
CA GLU A 4 -36.73 -44.74 -0.29
C GLU A 4 -36.29 -44.86 -1.76
N ALA A 5 -35.92 -43.74 -2.38
CA ALA A 5 -35.17 -43.71 -3.65
C ALA A 5 -34.83 -42.25 -4.01
N ASN A 6 -33.88 -41.60 -3.30
CA ASN A 6 -33.08 -40.54 -3.95
C ASN A 6 -31.81 -40.08 -3.19
N THR A 7 -31.37 -40.76 -2.13
CA THR A 7 -30.23 -40.32 -1.31
C THR A 7 -28.86 -40.86 -1.75
N ASP A 8 -28.82 -41.95 -2.53
CA ASP A 8 -27.55 -42.62 -2.87
C ASP A 8 -26.76 -41.96 -4.02
N HIS A 9 -27.43 -41.26 -4.94
CA HIS A 9 -26.74 -40.61 -6.06
C HIS A 9 -26.02 -39.31 -5.64
N THR A 10 -26.54 -38.60 -4.63
CA THR A 10 -25.97 -37.34 -4.15
C THR A 10 -24.74 -37.59 -3.26
N GLN A 11 -24.73 -38.65 -2.45
CA GLN A 11 -23.56 -38.99 -1.62
C GLN A 11 -22.38 -39.50 -2.43
N ASN A 12 -22.61 -40.25 -3.51
CA ASN A 12 -21.54 -40.74 -4.38
C ASN A 12 -20.86 -39.61 -5.19
N ALA A 13 -21.58 -38.54 -5.54
CA ALA A 13 -21.01 -37.37 -6.21
C ALA A 13 -20.13 -36.54 -5.25
N LEU A 14 -20.61 -36.29 -4.03
CA LEU A 14 -19.86 -35.61 -2.96
C LEU A 14 -18.58 -36.35 -2.57
N ASN A 15 -18.63 -37.69 -2.47
CA ASN A 15 -17.44 -38.49 -2.14
C ASN A 15 -16.40 -38.51 -3.26
N LYS A 16 -16.81 -38.38 -4.54
CA LYS A 16 -15.90 -38.39 -5.68
C LYS A 16 -15.15 -37.07 -5.85
N GLU A 17 -15.80 -35.94 -5.56
CA GLU A 17 -15.16 -34.61 -5.53
C GLU A 17 -14.21 -34.46 -4.34
N THR A 18 -14.57 -35.02 -3.18
CA THR A 18 -13.73 -34.97 -1.97
C THR A 18 -12.45 -35.80 -2.12
N ASN A 19 -12.52 -36.96 -2.78
CA ASN A 19 -11.34 -37.81 -3.01
C ASN A 19 -10.40 -37.30 -4.11
N GLY A 20 -10.92 -36.55 -5.10
CA GLY A 20 -10.08 -35.92 -6.14
C GLY A 20 -9.24 -34.74 -5.62
N HIS A 21 -9.62 -34.13 -4.49
CA HIS A 21 -8.95 -32.96 -3.91
C HIS A 21 -7.90 -33.30 -2.83
N MET A 22 -7.84 -34.55 -2.35
CA MET A 22 -6.78 -34.97 -1.42
C MET A 22 -5.45 -35.29 -2.12
N SER A 23 -5.46 -35.64 -3.40
CA SER A 23 -4.25 -36.04 -4.12
C SER A 23 -3.31 -34.87 -4.41
N ASP A 24 -3.84 -33.69 -4.76
CA ASP A 24 -3.04 -32.55 -5.22
C ASP A 24 -2.42 -31.72 -4.08
N GLN A 25 -3.01 -31.78 -2.87
CA GLN A 25 -2.43 -31.15 -1.67
C GLN A 25 -1.27 -31.95 -1.05
N SER A 26 -1.17 -33.25 -1.35
CA SER A 26 -0.18 -34.14 -0.72
C SER A 26 1.26 -33.87 -1.14
N GLY A 27 1.48 -33.26 -2.31
CA GLY A 27 2.81 -32.96 -2.84
C GLY A 27 3.50 -31.75 -2.20
N LEU A 28 2.72 -30.74 -1.79
CA LEU A 28 3.22 -29.45 -1.27
C LEU A 28 3.43 -29.43 0.24
N THR A 29 2.83 -30.38 0.96
CA THR A 29 2.82 -30.44 2.44
C THR A 29 3.60 -31.61 3.00
N ARG A 30 4.33 -32.34 2.14
CA ARG A 30 4.99 -33.61 2.43
C ARG A 30 5.96 -33.58 3.63
N ASN A 31 6.46 -32.39 4.00
CA ASN A 31 7.41 -32.20 5.09
C ASN A 31 6.87 -31.37 6.27
N MET A 32 5.58 -31.03 6.31
CA MET A 32 5.01 -30.25 7.41
C MET A 32 4.47 -31.13 8.52
N THR A 33 4.65 -30.69 9.77
CA THR A 33 4.00 -31.32 10.93
C THR A 33 2.49 -31.11 10.90
N HIS A 34 1.74 -31.96 11.61
CA HIS A 34 0.27 -31.87 11.66
C HIS A 34 -0.24 -30.51 12.17
N GLU A 35 0.49 -29.87 13.09
CA GLU A 35 0.16 -28.54 13.61
C GLU A 35 0.42 -27.44 12.57
N GLU A 36 1.57 -27.45 11.90
CA GLU A 36 1.88 -26.51 10.81
C GLU A 36 0.87 -26.60 9.67
N HIS A 37 0.39 -27.81 9.38
CA HIS A 37 -0.63 -28.02 8.36
C HIS A 37 -1.99 -27.44 8.76
N GLN A 38 -2.38 -27.53 10.03
CA GLN A 38 -3.61 -26.90 10.52
C GLN A 38 -3.49 -25.38 10.54
N THR A 39 -2.35 -24.85 10.99
CA THR A 39 -2.10 -23.40 11.01
C THR A 39 -2.03 -22.83 9.60
N ALA A 40 -1.38 -23.50 8.65
CA ALA A 40 -1.34 -23.07 7.24
C ALA A 40 -2.74 -23.11 6.60
N ARG A 41 -3.56 -24.12 6.93
CA ARG A 41 -4.98 -24.17 6.48
C ARG A 41 -5.83 -23.08 7.13
N ALA A 42 -5.61 -22.76 8.41
CA ALA A 42 -6.30 -21.68 9.09
C ALA A 42 -5.91 -20.32 8.50
N ALA A 43 -4.63 -20.07 8.25
CA ALA A 43 -4.12 -18.87 7.59
C ALA A 43 -4.66 -18.74 6.15
N ALA A 44 -4.72 -19.85 5.40
CA ALA A 44 -5.28 -19.88 4.05
C ALA A 44 -6.78 -19.52 4.01
N ARG A 45 -7.57 -19.79 5.07
CA ARG A 45 -8.97 -19.34 5.18
C ARG A 45 -9.10 -17.83 5.21
N PHE A 46 -8.10 -17.15 5.76
CA PHE A 46 -8.02 -15.69 5.77
C PHE A 46 -7.29 -15.12 4.52
N GLY A 47 -6.95 -15.98 3.55
CA GLY A 47 -6.26 -15.56 2.32
C GLY A 47 -4.76 -15.37 2.47
N TYR A 48 -4.17 -15.86 3.56
CA TYR A 48 -2.74 -15.73 3.84
C TYR A 48 -1.96 -17.01 3.54
N GLY A 49 -0.73 -16.85 3.08
CA GLY A 49 0.25 -17.93 2.92
C GLY A 49 0.35 -18.53 1.51
N PRO A 50 1.42 -19.31 1.25
CA PRO A 50 1.70 -19.89 -0.08
C PRO A 50 0.67 -20.95 -0.51
N LEU A 51 -0.14 -21.46 0.42
CA LEU A 51 -1.24 -22.40 0.16
C LEU A 51 -2.59 -21.72 -0.03
N ALA A 52 -2.64 -20.38 -0.10
CA ALA A 52 -3.85 -19.65 -0.45
C ALA A 52 -4.17 -19.84 -1.95
N HIS A 53 -4.48 -21.08 -2.35
CA HIS A 53 -5.05 -21.37 -3.65
C HIS A 53 -6.48 -20.81 -3.66
N VAL A 54 -6.63 -19.79 -4.48
CA VAL A 54 -7.85 -19.07 -4.80
C VAL A 54 -8.86 -20.07 -5.37
N ASN A 55 -9.82 -20.53 -4.56
CA ASN A 55 -11.01 -21.21 -5.07
C ASN A 55 -11.68 -20.32 -6.12
N THR A 56 -11.62 -20.75 -7.39
CA THR A 56 -12.21 -20.09 -8.56
C THR A 56 -13.74 -20.26 -8.63
N SER A 57 -14.34 -21.04 -7.73
CA SER A 57 -15.78 -21.32 -7.66
C SER A 57 -16.61 -20.28 -6.88
N SER A 58 -15.99 -19.19 -6.40
CA SER A 58 -16.65 -18.09 -5.66
C SER A 58 -16.43 -16.72 -6.31
N ASP A 59 -16.36 -16.68 -7.64
CA ASP A 59 -15.97 -15.50 -8.42
C ASP A 59 -16.94 -14.29 -8.28
N GLY A 60 -18.09 -14.47 -7.62
CA GLY A 60 -19.04 -13.41 -7.29
C GLY A 60 -18.74 -12.59 -6.02
N ASP A 61 -17.84 -13.05 -5.14
CA ASP A 61 -17.57 -12.39 -3.83
C ASP A 61 -16.24 -11.61 -3.80
N ARG A 62 -15.50 -11.55 -4.92
CA ARG A 62 -14.20 -10.85 -5.02
C ARG A 62 -14.35 -9.52 -5.73
N LEU A 63 -14.03 -8.44 -5.02
CA LEU A 63 -13.94 -7.09 -5.59
C LEU A 63 -12.62 -6.85 -6.32
N PRO A 64 -12.63 -6.01 -7.37
CA PRO A 64 -11.43 -5.61 -8.08
C PRO A 64 -10.51 -4.74 -7.21
N ALA A 65 -9.24 -4.63 -7.61
CA ALA A 65 -8.29 -3.72 -6.98
C ALA A 65 -8.82 -2.29 -6.93
N PHE A 66 -8.72 -1.62 -5.79
CA PHE A 66 -9.30 -0.31 -5.58
C PHE A 66 -8.44 0.52 -4.63
N GLY A 67 -7.99 1.68 -5.11
CA GLY A 67 -7.08 2.55 -4.36
C GLY A 67 -7.74 3.18 -3.12
N GLY A 68 -9.05 3.38 -3.12
CA GLY A 68 -9.78 3.91 -1.95
C GLY A 68 -9.86 2.94 -0.77
N GLU A 69 -9.71 1.65 -1.03
CA GLU A 69 -9.58 0.58 -0.02
C GLU A 69 -8.11 0.15 0.15
N PHE A 70 -7.21 0.88 -0.51
CA PHE A 70 -5.76 0.67 -0.47
C PHE A 70 -5.37 -0.78 -0.76
N GLN A 71 -6.03 -1.39 -1.73
CA GLN A 71 -5.88 -2.80 -2.06
C GLN A 71 -5.40 -2.99 -3.51
N PRO A 72 -4.21 -3.56 -3.73
CA PRO A 72 -3.60 -3.62 -5.06
C PRO A 72 -4.16 -4.74 -5.96
N GLY A 73 -4.92 -5.68 -5.42
CA GLY A 73 -5.40 -6.87 -6.12
C GLY A 73 -6.86 -7.22 -5.84
N LEU A 74 -7.30 -8.38 -6.35
CA LEU A 74 -8.62 -8.93 -6.00
C LEU A 74 -8.69 -9.18 -4.50
N TYR A 75 -9.77 -8.72 -3.86
CA TYR A 75 -9.99 -8.94 -2.44
C TYR A 75 -11.43 -9.33 -2.15
N LYS A 76 -11.65 -10.08 -1.08
CA LYS A 76 -12.99 -10.41 -0.63
C LYS A 76 -13.48 -9.27 0.25
N GLN A 77 -14.64 -8.71 -0.06
CA GLN A 77 -15.30 -7.83 0.90
C GLN A 77 -15.68 -8.64 2.13
N VAL A 78 -15.29 -8.13 3.31
CA VAL A 78 -15.81 -8.66 4.57
C VAL A 78 -17.30 -8.27 4.61
N LYS A 79 -18.18 -9.21 4.23
CA LYS A 79 -19.64 -9.03 4.07
C LYS A 79 -20.33 -8.42 5.30
N ASP A 80 -19.68 -8.44 6.46
CA ASP A 80 -20.11 -7.79 7.70
C ASP A 80 -19.03 -6.82 8.23
N ARG A 81 -18.79 -5.70 7.53
CA ARG A 81 -17.93 -4.63 8.06
C ARG A 81 -18.52 -4.07 9.35
N ARG A 82 -18.05 -4.55 10.50
CA ARG A 82 -18.24 -3.88 11.79
C ARG A 82 -17.22 -2.76 12.05
N ILE A 83 -16.22 -2.63 11.16
CA ILE A 83 -15.09 -1.69 11.29
C ILE A 83 -15.01 -0.84 10.01
N ALA A 84 -14.82 0.46 10.16
CA ALA A 84 -14.71 1.42 9.06
C ALA A 84 -13.42 1.19 8.23
N ASN A 85 -13.41 1.70 7.00
CA ASN A 85 -12.21 1.70 6.14
C ASN A 85 -11.18 2.72 6.68
N PRO A 86 -9.99 2.30 7.15
CA PRO A 86 -8.98 3.22 7.68
C PRO A 86 -8.11 3.85 6.59
N ALA A 87 -8.11 3.32 5.35
CA ALA A 87 -7.25 3.78 4.27
C ALA A 87 -7.35 5.29 3.98
N PRO A 88 -8.56 5.88 3.87
CA PRO A 88 -8.66 7.29 3.53
C PRO A 88 -8.09 8.22 4.60
N LEU A 89 -8.16 7.82 5.88
CA LEU A 89 -7.56 8.55 6.98
C LEU A 89 -6.04 8.57 6.84
N GLY A 90 -5.42 7.40 6.61
CA GLY A 90 -3.98 7.28 6.41
C GLY A 90 -3.50 7.99 5.15
N LEU A 91 -4.23 7.88 4.04
CA LEU A 91 -3.95 8.60 2.80
C LEU A 91 -4.03 10.12 2.96
N SER A 92 -4.99 10.62 3.72
CA SER A 92 -5.14 12.07 3.99
C SER A 92 -4.01 12.59 4.89
N ALA A 93 -3.61 11.80 5.89
CA ALA A 93 -2.48 12.08 6.76
C ALA A 93 -1.16 12.18 5.99
N PHE A 94 -0.93 11.20 5.12
CA PHE A 94 0.19 11.21 4.18
C PHE A 94 0.14 12.44 3.27
N ALA A 95 -0.99 12.66 2.60
CA ALA A 95 -1.14 13.69 1.58
C ALA A 95 -0.84 15.09 2.12
N LEU A 96 -1.42 15.46 3.27
CA LEU A 96 -1.20 16.78 3.85
C LEU A 96 0.26 17.01 4.20
N THR A 97 0.90 16.03 4.83
CA THR A 97 2.29 16.15 5.28
C THR A 97 3.25 16.22 4.09
N THR A 98 3.05 15.35 3.09
CA THR A 98 3.81 15.34 1.84
C THR A 98 3.62 16.63 1.04
N PHE A 99 2.40 17.17 0.99
CA PHE A 99 2.10 18.42 0.28
C PHE A 99 2.88 19.61 0.86
N VAL A 100 2.86 19.78 2.19
CA VAL A 100 3.58 20.88 2.84
C VAL A 100 5.08 20.73 2.64
N LEU A 101 5.64 19.53 2.80
CA LEU A 101 7.06 19.28 2.52
C LEU A 101 7.42 19.56 1.06
N GLY A 102 6.58 19.13 0.11
CA GLY A 102 6.76 19.36 -1.31
C GLY A 102 6.82 20.85 -1.67
N LEU A 103 5.96 21.68 -1.07
CA LEU A 103 5.99 23.13 -1.27
C LEU A 103 7.29 23.77 -0.76
N ILE A 104 7.81 23.30 0.37
CA ILE A 104 9.07 23.78 0.95
C ILE A 104 10.26 23.35 0.06
N ASN A 105 10.31 22.09 -0.37
CA ASN A 105 11.36 21.59 -1.27
C ASN A 105 11.34 22.28 -2.64
N MET A 106 10.17 22.72 -3.10
CA MET A 106 10.03 23.57 -4.30
C MET A 106 10.59 24.99 -4.12
N GLY A 107 10.92 25.41 -2.90
CA GLY A 107 11.33 26.78 -2.57
C GLY A 107 10.18 27.78 -2.71
N THR A 108 8.93 27.33 -2.55
CA THR A 108 7.74 28.16 -2.72
C THR A 108 7.80 29.33 -1.74
N ARG A 109 7.66 30.57 -2.23
CA ARG A 109 7.79 31.81 -1.43
C ARG A 109 9.15 32.00 -0.75
N GLY A 110 10.22 31.35 -1.24
CA GLY A 110 11.55 31.44 -0.63
C GLY A 110 11.67 30.70 0.70
N LEU A 111 10.75 29.77 1.00
CA LEU A 111 10.85 28.90 2.16
C LEU A 111 12.01 27.92 1.99
N SER A 112 12.86 27.82 3.00
CA SER A 112 13.99 26.87 3.03
C SER A 112 14.01 25.98 4.27
N SER A 113 13.31 26.35 5.34
CA SER A 113 13.29 25.58 6.59
C SER A 113 12.01 24.76 6.75
N PRO A 114 12.10 23.45 7.06
CA PRO A 114 10.95 22.57 7.26
C PRO A 114 10.33 22.66 8.67
N SER A 115 10.60 23.69 9.48
CA SER A 115 10.20 23.72 10.91
C SER A 115 8.72 23.46 11.17
N LEU A 116 7.81 23.94 10.32
CA LEU A 116 6.36 23.69 10.49
C LEU A 116 5.97 22.25 10.12
N VAL A 117 6.71 21.59 9.22
CA VAL A 117 6.45 20.21 8.79
C VAL A 117 6.60 19.25 9.97
N VAL A 118 7.53 19.52 10.89
CA VAL A 118 7.80 18.67 12.07
C VAL A 118 6.52 18.45 12.90
N GLY A 119 5.70 19.49 13.11
CA GLY A 119 4.45 19.37 13.87
C GLY A 119 3.41 18.47 13.18
N ILE A 120 3.23 18.63 11.88
CA ILE A 120 2.28 17.83 11.09
C ILE A 120 2.81 16.39 10.91
N ALA A 121 4.13 16.23 10.78
CA ALA A 121 4.81 14.96 10.68
C ALA A 121 4.70 14.14 11.98
N PHE A 122 4.75 14.75 13.17
CA PHE A 122 4.42 14.01 14.40
C PHE A 122 2.93 13.72 14.53
N GLY A 123 2.09 14.75 14.41
CA GLY A 123 0.68 14.67 14.78
C GLY A 123 -0.19 13.90 13.78
N TYR A 124 0.03 14.11 12.48
CA TYR A 124 -0.87 13.61 11.44
C TYR A 124 -0.18 12.58 10.55
N GLY A 125 0.81 12.99 9.75
CA GLY A 125 1.57 12.09 8.87
C GLY A 125 2.26 10.96 9.63
N GLY A 126 2.59 11.17 10.90
CA GLY A 126 3.18 10.16 11.76
C GLY A 126 2.15 9.35 12.54
N LEU A 127 1.64 9.93 13.62
CA LEU A 127 0.79 9.23 14.58
C LEU A 127 -0.53 8.75 13.95
N VAL A 128 -1.30 9.64 13.33
CA VAL A 128 -2.61 9.27 12.76
C VAL A 128 -2.45 8.28 11.59
N GLN A 129 -1.43 8.46 10.76
CA GLN A 129 -1.15 7.53 9.67
C GLN A 129 -0.75 6.14 10.18
N LEU A 130 0.09 6.07 11.22
CA LEU A 130 0.46 4.82 11.88
C LEU A 130 -0.77 4.12 12.46
N LEU A 131 -1.65 4.85 13.15
CA LEU A 131 -2.89 4.30 13.70
C LEU A 131 -3.80 3.77 12.59
N ALA A 132 -3.94 4.48 11.46
CA ALA A 132 -4.67 3.99 10.31
C ALA A 132 -4.08 2.65 9.79
N GLY A 133 -2.75 2.55 9.70
CA GLY A 133 -2.07 1.29 9.34
C GLY A 133 -2.32 0.14 10.33
N MET A 134 -2.38 0.42 11.64
CA MET A 134 -2.76 -0.61 12.63
C MET A 134 -4.19 -1.11 12.42
N TRP A 135 -5.12 -0.22 12.06
CA TRP A 135 -6.48 -0.62 11.73
C TRP A 135 -6.58 -1.37 10.40
N GLU A 136 -5.71 -1.10 9.42
CA GLU A 136 -5.59 -1.92 8.20
C GLU A 136 -5.22 -3.37 8.51
N MET A 137 -4.36 -3.61 9.52
CA MET A 137 -4.08 -4.97 10.00
C MET A 137 -5.34 -5.65 10.54
N ALA A 138 -6.15 -4.91 11.30
CA ALA A 138 -7.39 -5.43 11.89
C ALA A 138 -8.45 -5.82 10.83
N VAL A 139 -8.47 -5.14 9.68
CA VAL A 139 -9.38 -5.47 8.56
C VAL A 139 -8.77 -6.44 7.53
N GLY A 140 -7.55 -6.92 7.77
CA GLY A 140 -6.88 -7.93 6.94
C GLY A 140 -6.27 -7.40 5.64
N ASN A 141 -5.95 -6.11 5.57
CA ASN A 141 -5.27 -5.51 4.42
C ASN A 141 -3.76 -5.39 4.69
N THR A 142 -2.98 -6.36 4.22
CA THR A 142 -1.52 -6.35 4.39
C THR A 142 -0.84 -5.19 3.69
N PHE A 143 -1.30 -4.84 2.48
CA PHE A 143 -0.67 -3.75 1.74
C PHE A 143 -0.88 -2.41 2.46
N GLY A 144 -2.11 -2.14 2.90
CA GLY A 144 -2.46 -0.99 3.74
C GLY A 144 -1.72 -0.95 5.06
N ALA A 145 -1.72 -2.07 5.77
CA ALA A 145 -1.02 -2.21 7.03
C ALA A 145 0.46 -1.86 6.89
N THR A 146 1.15 -2.46 5.91
CA THR A 146 2.57 -2.22 5.70
C THR A 146 2.82 -0.78 5.25
N ALA A 147 2.16 -0.30 4.21
CA ALA A 147 2.50 1.02 3.67
C ALA A 147 2.14 2.16 4.64
N LEU A 148 0.93 2.18 5.20
CA LEU A 148 0.50 3.27 6.08
C LEU A 148 1.30 3.29 7.38
N SER A 149 1.58 2.13 7.97
CA SER A 149 2.39 2.05 9.19
C SER A 149 3.84 2.45 8.93
N SER A 150 4.44 1.98 7.83
CA SER A 150 5.81 2.34 7.46
C SER A 150 5.95 3.82 7.17
N TYR A 151 5.03 4.43 6.41
CA TYR A 151 5.08 5.88 6.15
C TYR A 151 4.71 6.72 7.38
N GLY A 152 3.88 6.21 8.30
CA GLY A 152 3.74 6.79 9.64
C GLY A 152 5.05 6.80 10.41
N GLY A 153 5.77 5.67 10.39
CA GLY A 153 7.13 5.56 10.95
C GLY A 153 8.14 6.49 10.27
N PHE A 154 8.06 6.64 8.94
CA PHE A 154 8.86 7.63 8.19
C PHE A 154 8.65 9.02 8.76
N TRP A 155 7.41 9.50 8.83
CA TRP A 155 7.12 10.85 9.30
C TRP A 155 7.53 11.08 10.76
N ILE A 156 7.33 10.09 11.64
CA ILE A 156 7.81 10.17 13.03
C ILE A 156 9.34 10.25 13.08
N SER A 157 10.04 9.39 12.33
CA SER A 157 11.51 9.41 12.30
C SER A 157 12.07 10.69 11.67
N PHE A 158 11.46 11.18 10.59
CA PHE A 158 11.79 12.46 9.96
C PHE A 158 11.62 13.63 10.93
N ALA A 159 10.51 13.66 11.67
CA ALA A 159 10.28 14.69 12.68
C ALA A 159 11.29 14.61 13.83
N ILE A 160 11.65 13.40 14.29
CA ILE A 160 12.70 13.18 15.31
C ILE A 160 14.05 13.74 14.84
N ILE A 161 14.45 13.45 13.60
CA ILE A 161 15.71 13.89 13.02
C ILE A 161 15.81 15.42 13.00
N LEU A 162 14.74 16.10 12.59
CA LEU A 162 14.73 17.55 12.36
C LEU A 162 14.23 18.39 13.54
N THR A 163 13.92 17.78 14.70
CA THR A 163 13.47 18.54 15.88
C THR A 163 14.68 19.13 16.62
N PRO A 164 14.85 20.46 16.65
CA PRO A 164 15.95 21.09 17.38
C PRO A 164 15.77 20.90 18.89
N GLY A 165 16.86 20.59 19.60
CA GLY A 165 16.85 20.41 21.05
C GLY A 165 16.21 19.09 21.55
N GLY A 166 15.74 18.23 20.63
CA GLY A 166 15.23 16.89 20.94
C GLY A 166 16.35 15.87 21.06
N PHE A 167 16.37 14.90 20.14
CA PHE A 167 17.41 13.86 20.08
C PHE A 167 18.77 14.37 19.56
N GLN A 168 18.83 15.64 19.11
CA GLN A 168 20.06 16.31 18.69
C GLN A 168 20.80 15.58 17.55
N ILE A 169 20.06 14.89 16.66
CA ILE A 169 20.65 14.11 15.56
C ILE A 169 21.38 15.02 14.57
N GLU A 170 20.71 16.08 14.08
CA GLU A 170 21.31 17.03 13.13
C GLU A 170 22.57 17.69 13.69
N SER A 171 22.50 18.25 14.91
CA SER A 171 23.65 18.90 15.53
C SER A 171 24.82 17.94 15.81
N THR A 172 24.54 16.70 16.24
CA THR A 172 25.58 15.69 16.47
C THR A 172 26.30 15.34 15.17
N LEU A 173 25.57 15.24 14.06
CA LEU A 173 26.15 14.93 12.75
C LEU A 173 26.91 16.13 12.18
N GLU A 174 26.43 17.35 12.37
CA GLU A 174 27.17 18.57 11.99
C GLU A 174 28.51 18.70 12.74
N GLU A 175 28.56 18.30 14.02
CA GLU A 175 29.80 18.26 14.80
C GLU A 175 30.77 17.15 14.36
N ALA A 176 30.25 16.02 13.86
CA ALA A 176 31.06 14.87 13.45
C ALA A 176 31.90 15.14 12.19
N GLY A 177 31.45 16.05 11.33
CA GLY A 177 32.22 16.48 10.18
C GLY A 177 31.41 17.26 9.14
N PRO A 178 32.10 17.96 8.22
CA PRO A 178 31.42 18.65 7.14
C PRO A 178 30.62 17.64 6.32
N ASN A 179 29.33 17.94 6.11
CA ASN A 179 28.40 17.15 5.29
C ASN A 179 27.95 15.80 5.85
N ALA A 180 28.38 15.40 7.06
CA ALA A 180 27.99 14.11 7.61
C ALA A 180 26.45 13.96 7.72
N PHE A 181 25.75 15.02 8.12
CA PHE A 181 24.29 15.05 8.11
C PHE A 181 23.72 14.83 6.70
N ALA A 182 24.23 15.55 5.69
CA ALA A 182 23.71 15.47 4.33
C ALA A 182 23.92 14.07 3.72
N ASP A 183 25.09 13.47 3.95
CA ASP A 183 25.41 12.14 3.45
C ASP A 183 24.52 11.07 4.10
N GLU A 184 24.36 11.10 5.43
CA GLU A 184 23.50 10.16 6.15
C GLU A 184 22.01 10.36 5.85
N PHE A 185 21.55 11.61 5.76
CA PHE A 185 20.17 11.92 5.44
C PHE A 185 19.81 11.54 3.99
N GLY A 186 20.75 11.74 3.06
CA GLY A 186 20.63 11.27 1.68
C GLY A 186 20.48 9.75 1.61
N LEU A 187 21.33 8.99 2.33
CA LEU A 187 21.24 7.53 2.40
C LEU A 187 19.94 7.06 3.07
N TYR A 188 19.48 7.74 4.12
CA TYR A 188 18.18 7.50 4.73
C TYR A 188 17.04 7.58 3.71
N LEU A 189 17.01 8.63 2.88
CA LEU A 189 16.01 8.79 1.82
C LEU A 189 16.14 7.73 0.71
N ILE A 190 17.36 7.32 0.35
CA ILE A 190 17.59 6.22 -0.60
C ILE A 190 17.06 4.88 -0.03
N GLY A 191 17.17 4.65 1.27
CA GLY A 191 16.53 3.50 1.93
C GLY A 191 15.00 3.49 1.74
N TRP A 192 14.36 4.66 1.90
CA TRP A 192 12.92 4.83 1.66
C TRP A 192 12.52 4.70 0.19
N PHE A 193 13.40 5.10 -0.73
CA PHE A 193 13.25 4.81 -2.16
C PHE A 193 13.20 3.29 -2.39
N ILE A 194 14.16 2.51 -1.89
CA ILE A 194 14.17 1.05 -2.08
C ILE A 194 12.90 0.41 -1.54
N PHE A 195 12.48 0.79 -0.33
CA PHE A 195 11.22 0.30 0.25
C PHE A 195 10.01 0.65 -0.62
N THR A 196 9.92 1.90 -1.09
CA THR A 196 8.81 2.38 -1.91
C THR A 196 8.79 1.69 -3.27
N PHE A 197 9.95 1.46 -3.89
CA PHE A 197 10.08 0.74 -5.15
C PHE A 197 9.48 -0.66 -5.06
N LEU A 198 9.69 -1.38 -3.95
CA LEU A 198 9.04 -2.68 -3.72
C LEU A 198 7.52 -2.56 -3.70
N LEU A 199 6.98 -1.51 -3.07
CA LEU A 199 5.53 -1.24 -3.06
C LEU A 199 5.00 -0.84 -4.44
N VAL A 200 5.76 -0.08 -5.24
CA VAL A 200 5.41 0.25 -6.64
C VAL A 200 5.16 -1.04 -7.43
N LEU A 201 6.04 -2.04 -7.31
CA LEU A 201 5.87 -3.32 -7.98
C LEU A 201 4.56 -4.03 -7.59
N CYS A 202 4.15 -3.94 -6.33
CA CYS A 202 2.87 -4.48 -5.87
C CYS A 202 1.65 -3.74 -6.45
N THR A 203 1.78 -2.47 -6.85
CA THR A 203 0.67 -1.67 -7.39
C THR A 203 0.44 -1.85 -8.89
N LEU A 204 1.31 -2.56 -9.61
CA LEU A 204 1.23 -2.72 -11.08
C LEU A 204 -0.05 -3.42 -11.55
N ARG A 205 -0.74 -4.18 -10.70
CA ARG A 205 -2.02 -4.85 -11.02
C ARG A 205 -3.26 -4.06 -10.56
N SER A 206 -3.05 -2.86 -10.03
CA SER A 206 -4.09 -2.05 -9.38
C SER A 206 -4.72 -1.00 -10.32
N THR A 207 -5.16 0.13 -9.75
CA THR A 207 -5.69 1.28 -10.48
C THR A 207 -4.54 2.20 -10.93
N VAL A 208 -4.78 2.98 -11.98
CA VAL A 208 -3.77 3.93 -12.47
C VAL A 208 -3.43 4.97 -11.40
N ALA A 209 -4.45 5.51 -10.70
CA ALA A 209 -4.24 6.50 -9.64
C ALA A 209 -3.44 5.94 -8.45
N PHE A 210 -3.63 4.65 -8.12
CA PHE A 210 -2.89 4.02 -7.03
C PHE A 210 -1.43 3.76 -7.40
N PHE A 211 -1.18 3.29 -8.62
CA PHE A 211 0.19 3.19 -9.13
C PHE A 211 0.88 4.55 -9.23
N THR A 212 0.20 5.58 -9.78
CA THR A 212 0.77 6.91 -9.94
C THR A 212 1.14 7.53 -8.60
N LEU A 213 0.37 7.29 -7.53
CA LEU A 213 0.70 7.70 -6.17
C LEU A 213 2.07 7.15 -5.74
N PHE A 214 2.22 5.83 -5.77
CA PHE A 214 3.45 5.17 -5.31
C PHE A 214 4.64 5.47 -6.21
N PHE A 215 4.43 5.51 -7.53
CA PHE A 215 5.48 5.87 -8.47
C PHE A 215 5.97 7.32 -8.26
N SER A 216 5.06 8.26 -8.03
CA SER A 216 5.44 9.65 -7.75
C SER A 216 6.19 9.75 -6.43
N LEU A 217 5.77 9.00 -5.41
CA LEU A 217 6.46 8.95 -4.13
C LEU A 217 7.87 8.33 -4.25
N ASP A 218 8.00 7.27 -5.03
CA ASP A 218 9.28 6.61 -5.32
C ASP A 218 10.28 7.58 -5.96
N MET A 219 9.82 8.28 -7.00
CA MET A 219 10.60 9.33 -7.67
C MET A 219 10.94 10.48 -6.72
N ALA A 220 10.03 10.86 -5.82
CA ALA A 220 10.31 11.88 -4.82
C ALA A 220 11.44 11.46 -3.88
N PHE A 221 11.39 10.26 -3.30
CA PHE A 221 12.45 9.76 -2.41
C PHE A 221 13.80 9.64 -3.13
N MET A 222 13.81 9.10 -4.35
CA MET A 222 15.02 8.96 -5.15
C MET A 222 15.67 10.33 -5.41
N LEU A 223 14.88 11.30 -5.90
CA LEU A 223 15.39 12.63 -6.23
C LEU A 223 15.81 13.41 -4.99
N LEU A 224 15.05 13.35 -3.89
CA LEU A 224 15.44 13.99 -2.64
C LEU A 224 16.73 13.38 -2.09
N GLY A 225 16.87 12.05 -2.08
CA GLY A 225 18.11 11.38 -1.69
C GLY A 225 19.31 11.80 -2.53
N ILE A 226 19.15 11.83 -3.86
CA ILE A 226 20.18 12.32 -4.78
C ILE A 226 20.49 13.80 -4.53
N ALA A 227 19.51 14.64 -4.23
CA ALA A 227 19.74 16.06 -3.96
C ALA A 227 20.67 16.29 -2.75
N TYR A 228 20.55 15.46 -1.71
CA TYR A 228 21.43 15.53 -0.54
C TYR A 228 22.82 14.95 -0.79
N LEU A 229 22.93 13.91 -1.63
CA LEU A 229 24.21 13.26 -1.96
C LEU A 229 25.01 13.98 -3.06
N HIS A 230 24.32 14.56 -4.04
CA HIS A 230 24.92 15.35 -5.10
C HIS A 230 24.72 16.83 -4.77
N ARG A 231 25.72 17.44 -4.13
CA ARG A 231 25.67 18.80 -3.57
C ARG A 231 26.09 19.89 -4.56
N ASP A 232 25.74 21.13 -4.24
CA ASP A 232 26.18 22.31 -5.00
C ASP A 232 27.55 22.85 -4.52
N ALA A 233 27.97 24.00 -5.08
CA ALA A 233 29.25 24.62 -4.74
C ALA A 233 29.33 25.16 -3.30
N MET A 234 28.20 25.24 -2.59
CA MET A 234 28.11 25.64 -1.18
C MET A 234 27.91 24.44 -0.26
N ASP A 235 28.13 23.21 -0.77
CA ASP A 235 27.91 21.97 -0.04
C ASP A 235 26.45 21.75 0.42
N MET A 236 25.51 22.50 -0.16
CA MET A 236 24.08 22.38 0.11
C MET A 236 23.43 21.37 -0.83
N PRO A 237 22.24 20.82 -0.47
CA PRO A 237 21.50 19.95 -1.37
C PRO A 237 21.23 20.61 -2.72
N ASN A 238 21.49 19.90 -3.83
CA ASN A 238 21.42 20.47 -5.18
C ASN A 238 20.01 21.02 -5.49
N PRO A 239 19.85 22.35 -5.66
CA PRO A 239 18.53 22.95 -5.69
C PRO A 239 17.63 22.50 -6.86
N PRO A 240 18.12 22.38 -8.11
CA PRO A 240 17.34 21.79 -9.20
C PRO A 240 16.77 20.40 -8.88
N ILE A 241 17.58 19.50 -8.32
CA ILE A 241 17.16 18.13 -8.01
C ILE A 241 16.19 18.12 -6.82
N LEU A 242 16.46 18.94 -5.80
CA LEU A 242 15.58 19.12 -4.63
C LEU A 242 14.18 19.57 -5.07
N LYS A 243 14.09 20.54 -5.98
CA LYS A 243 12.82 21.00 -6.56
C LYS A 243 12.15 19.90 -7.37
N ALA A 244 12.88 19.13 -8.16
CA ALA A 244 12.31 18.00 -8.88
C ALA A 244 11.69 16.97 -7.92
N GLY A 245 12.38 16.64 -6.83
CA GLY A 245 11.84 15.78 -5.76
C GLY A 245 10.60 16.38 -5.08
N GLY A 246 10.61 17.68 -4.80
CA GLY A 246 9.47 18.42 -4.28
C GLY A 246 8.24 18.38 -5.20
N PHE A 247 8.43 18.49 -6.51
CA PHE A 247 7.35 18.36 -7.50
C PHE A 247 6.72 16.97 -7.49
N PHE A 248 7.53 15.91 -7.46
CA PHE A 248 7.01 14.55 -7.37
C PHE A 248 6.30 14.27 -6.04
N ALA A 249 6.75 14.88 -4.93
CA ALA A 249 6.05 14.83 -3.66
C ALA A 249 4.66 15.49 -3.75
N LEU A 250 4.54 16.65 -4.42
CA LEU A 250 3.24 17.28 -4.67
C LEU A 250 2.32 16.39 -5.51
N LEU A 251 2.85 15.77 -6.56
CA LEU A 251 2.08 14.83 -7.38
C LEU A 251 1.58 13.64 -6.57
N ALA A 252 2.43 13.06 -5.72
CA ALA A 252 2.06 11.98 -4.81
C ALA A 252 0.96 12.41 -3.83
N ALA A 253 1.04 13.62 -3.26
CA ALA A 253 0.04 14.17 -2.35
C ALA A 253 -1.34 14.32 -3.01
N PHE A 254 -1.40 14.89 -4.22
CA PHE A 254 -2.66 15.02 -4.95
C PHE A 254 -3.27 13.65 -5.30
N MET A 255 -2.45 12.67 -5.70
CA MET A 255 -2.92 11.31 -5.96
C MET A 255 -3.36 10.59 -4.68
N ALA A 256 -2.75 10.90 -3.53
CA ALA A 256 -3.18 10.38 -2.24
C ALA A 256 -4.55 10.93 -1.82
N TRP A 257 -4.79 12.24 -1.96
CA TRP A 257 -6.13 12.79 -1.75
C TRP A 257 -7.15 12.27 -2.76
N TYR A 258 -6.76 12.03 -4.01
CA TYR A 258 -7.65 11.40 -4.98
C TYR A 258 -8.11 10.01 -4.54
N ASN A 259 -7.17 9.16 -4.13
CA ASN A 259 -7.48 7.81 -3.62
C ASN A 259 -8.27 7.90 -2.30
N ALA A 260 -7.96 8.85 -1.42
CA ALA A 260 -8.71 9.07 -0.19
C ALA A 260 -10.17 9.48 -0.48
N LEU A 261 -10.37 10.42 -1.40
CA LEU A 261 -11.71 10.84 -1.84
C LEU A 261 -12.48 9.66 -2.44
N ALA A 262 -11.84 8.84 -3.27
CA ALA A 262 -12.46 7.63 -3.80
C ALA A 262 -12.85 6.62 -2.70
N GLY A 263 -12.12 6.58 -1.58
CA GLY A 263 -12.44 5.71 -0.45
C GLY A 263 -13.44 6.30 0.56
N ILE A 264 -13.64 7.62 0.57
CA ILE A 264 -14.65 8.31 1.42
C ILE A 264 -15.98 8.43 0.69
N ALA A 265 -15.96 8.74 -0.60
CA ALA A 265 -17.16 9.01 -1.38
C ALA A 265 -17.97 7.72 -1.59
N ASP A 266 -19.21 7.73 -1.10
CA ASP A 266 -20.22 6.71 -1.35
C ASP A 266 -21.56 7.33 -1.79
N ASP A 267 -22.51 6.48 -2.16
CA ASP A 267 -23.84 6.93 -2.63
C ASP A 267 -24.67 7.63 -1.54
N SER A 268 -24.25 7.55 -0.28
CA SER A 268 -24.93 8.20 0.86
C SER A 268 -24.39 9.61 1.14
N ASN A 269 -23.14 9.90 0.77
CA ASN A 269 -22.45 11.14 1.13
C ASN A 269 -21.94 11.96 -0.06
N SER A 270 -21.99 11.43 -1.29
CA SER A 270 -21.49 12.12 -2.50
C SER A 270 -22.51 12.16 -3.63
N PHE A 271 -22.56 13.29 -4.34
CA PHE A 271 -23.36 13.45 -5.56
C PHE A 271 -22.73 12.76 -6.79
N PHE A 272 -21.46 12.33 -6.68
CA PHE A 272 -20.74 11.66 -7.77
C PHE A 272 -19.72 10.65 -7.21
N ILE A 273 -19.58 9.52 -7.90
CA ILE A 273 -18.54 8.54 -7.61
C ILE A 273 -17.30 8.90 -8.43
N VAL A 274 -16.14 8.97 -7.78
CA VAL A 274 -14.87 9.29 -8.43
C VAL A 274 -14.50 8.18 -9.41
N PRO A 275 -14.22 8.49 -10.69
CA PRO A 275 -13.93 7.46 -11.69
C PRO A 275 -12.59 6.77 -11.39
N VAL A 276 -12.54 5.45 -11.58
CA VAL A 276 -11.29 4.69 -11.37
C VAL A 276 -10.86 4.02 -12.67
N ALA A 277 -9.70 4.44 -13.19
CA ALA A 277 -9.05 3.81 -14.32
C ALA A 277 -8.24 2.60 -13.84
N HIS A 278 -8.39 1.47 -14.53
CA HIS A 278 -7.65 0.24 -14.24
C HIS A 278 -6.70 -0.08 -15.40
N PHE A 279 -5.54 -0.69 -15.09
CA PHE A 279 -4.61 -1.10 -16.14
C PHE A 279 -5.20 -2.13 -17.10
N PRO A 280 -4.79 -2.17 -18.39
CA PRO A 280 -5.29 -3.11 -19.38
C PRO A 280 -5.07 -4.59 -19.04
N TRP A 281 -4.08 -4.90 -18.20
CA TRP A 281 -3.73 -6.24 -17.72
C TRP A 281 -4.22 -6.53 -16.29
N SER A 282 -4.90 -5.57 -15.64
CA SER A 282 -5.61 -5.84 -14.39
C SER A 282 -6.82 -6.73 -14.66
N VAL A 283 -7.31 -7.45 -13.65
CA VAL A 283 -8.47 -8.33 -13.79
C VAL A 283 -9.69 -7.57 -14.33
N THR A 284 -9.96 -6.37 -13.81
CA THR A 284 -11.03 -5.50 -14.30
C THR A 284 -10.81 -5.05 -15.73
N GLY A 285 -9.58 -4.71 -16.09
CA GLY A 285 -9.21 -4.31 -17.46
C GLY A 285 -9.36 -5.45 -18.45
N MET A 286 -9.01 -6.67 -18.06
CA MET A 286 -9.18 -7.88 -18.89
C MET A 286 -10.65 -8.24 -19.06
N LYS A 287 -11.48 -8.14 -18.00
CA LYS A 287 -12.94 -8.31 -18.06
C LYS A 287 -13.57 -7.29 -19.02
N LYS A 288 -13.24 -6.00 -18.90
CA LYS A 288 -13.74 -4.95 -19.82
C LYS A 288 -13.37 -5.17 -21.29
N ARG A 289 -12.27 -5.88 -21.57
CA ARG A 289 -11.81 -6.20 -22.93
C ARG A 289 -12.36 -7.53 -23.48
N GLY A 290 -13.22 -8.23 -22.74
CA GLY A 290 -13.80 -9.51 -23.15
C GLY A 290 -12.79 -10.66 -23.22
N LYS A 291 -11.61 -10.54 -22.60
CA LYS A 291 -10.53 -11.55 -22.68
C LYS A 291 -10.62 -12.65 -21.61
N MET A 292 -11.41 -12.47 -20.55
CA MET A 292 -11.58 -13.52 -19.52
C MET A 292 -12.71 -14.50 -19.84
N ASP A 293 -13.70 -14.10 -20.65
CA ASP A 293 -14.84 -14.97 -21.00
C ASP A 293 -14.50 -15.97 -22.12
N SER A 294 -13.39 -15.78 -22.83
CA SER A 294 -12.95 -16.68 -23.91
C SER A 294 -12.29 -17.96 -23.41
N ASP A 295 -11.64 -17.91 -22.24
CA ASP A 295 -10.85 -19.04 -21.71
C ASP A 295 -11.72 -20.06 -20.95
N THR A 296 -12.95 -19.70 -20.59
CA THR A 296 -13.93 -20.63 -19.97
C THR A 296 -14.72 -21.43 -21.01
N LYS A 297 -14.57 -21.14 -22.31
CA LYS A 297 -15.24 -21.89 -23.40
C LYS A 297 -14.34 -22.92 -24.09
N ALA A 298 -13.14 -23.15 -23.57
CA ALA A 298 -12.16 -24.06 -24.15
C ALA A 298 -11.64 -25.08 -23.13
N VAL A 299 -12.53 -25.76 -22.40
CA VAL A 299 -12.32 -27.11 -21.85
C VAL A 299 -13.65 -27.87 -21.86
#